data_AF-A0A2V3PUI9-F1
#
_entry.id   AF-A0A2V3PUI9-F1
#
_cell.length_a   1.000
_cell.length_b   1.000
_cell.length_c   1.000
_cell.angle_alpha   90.00
_cell.angle_beta   90.00
_cell.angle_gamma   90.00
#
_symmetry.space_group_name_H-M   'P 1'
#
loop_
_entity.id
_entity.type
_entity.pdbx_description
1 polymer ?
#
loop_
_entity_poly.entity_id
_entity_poly.type
_entity_poly.pdbx_seq_one_letter_code
_entity_poly.pdbx_strand_id
1 'polypeptide(L)'
;MKNTAHFFLILMTSCILTGCDMITNAFTYKDTTKGFVESLFKEDYDASIEYLVAEDYRNAGISTDSLKSILSTFRQYTVDRFGTDLNYSFLTSRKTISTIESENTPPGMTEVTIQISNQKDFGVFKVLFVDDTHKISKIDILNIKEPIPSMLGFWFLGVLVICIPIFNIYVIIKIKRSSLKKKWIKYIAVILLNAPTIVYSAVNGFSLKLLTFQFLFGIGFNFSGYINCYWSFGIPLGGLFWLWRLYVRAKLKEEGIDLDSDDKQPISSDSESYPSYNQNRKTPESE
;
A
#
# COMPACT_ATOMS: atom_id res chain seq x y z
N MET A 1 -28.74 -10.61 7.25
CA MET A 1 -27.28 -10.83 7.41
C MET A 1 -26.68 -11.87 6.46
N LYS A 2 -27.37 -12.97 6.07
CA LYS A 2 -26.84 -13.94 5.10
C LYS A 2 -26.63 -13.37 3.68
N ASN A 3 -27.55 -12.55 3.20
CA ASN A 3 -27.50 -12.03 1.82
C ASN A 3 -26.43 -10.94 1.62
N THR A 4 -26.14 -10.12 2.64
CA THR A 4 -25.07 -9.12 2.60
C THR A 4 -23.67 -9.75 2.64
N ALA A 5 -23.50 -10.87 3.36
CA ALA A 5 -22.24 -11.61 3.36
C ALA A 5 -21.97 -12.27 2.00
N HIS A 6 -23.00 -12.83 1.34
CA HIS A 6 -22.87 -13.36 -0.03
C HIS A 6 -22.50 -12.29 -1.05
N PHE A 7 -23.13 -11.12 -0.99
CA PHE A 7 -22.81 -10.01 -1.89
C PHE A 7 -21.35 -9.53 -1.72
N PHE A 8 -20.86 -9.40 -0.48
CA PHE A 8 -19.47 -9.06 -0.21
C PHE A 8 -18.49 -10.13 -0.71
N LEU A 9 -18.84 -11.41 -0.56
CA LEU A 9 -17.99 -12.52 -1.00
C LEU A 9 -17.93 -12.59 -2.53
N ILE A 10 -19.06 -12.37 -3.22
CA ILE A 10 -19.11 -12.29 -4.68
C ILE A 10 -18.33 -11.08 -5.19
N LEU A 11 -18.51 -9.91 -4.58
CA LEU A 11 -17.77 -8.68 -4.93
C LEU A 11 -16.26 -8.88 -4.71
N MET A 12 -15.86 -9.53 -3.61
CA MET A 12 -14.45 -9.79 -3.36
C MET A 12 -13.89 -10.82 -4.34
N THR A 13 -14.66 -11.86 -4.69
CA THR A 13 -14.26 -12.89 -5.67
C THR A 13 -14.17 -12.31 -7.09
N SER A 14 -15.07 -11.40 -7.47
CA SER A 14 -15.02 -10.74 -8.78
C SER A 14 -13.87 -9.75 -8.89
N CYS A 15 -13.49 -9.06 -7.80
CA CYS A 15 -12.27 -8.24 -7.76
C CYS A 15 -10.96 -9.07 -7.84
N ILE A 16 -10.98 -10.34 -7.42
CA ILE A 16 -9.82 -11.23 -7.52
C ILE A 16 -9.65 -11.72 -8.97
N LEU A 17 -10.75 -11.96 -9.70
CA LEU A 17 -10.72 -12.49 -11.07
C LEU A 17 -10.17 -11.47 -12.10
N THR A 18 -10.46 -10.18 -11.95
CA THR A 18 -9.84 -9.12 -12.79
C THR A 18 -8.34 -8.92 -12.52
N GLY A 19 -7.80 -9.48 -11.43
CA GLY A 19 -6.37 -9.46 -11.13
C GLY A 19 -5.53 -10.41 -11.99
N CYS A 20 -6.12 -11.44 -12.61
CA CYS A 20 -5.38 -12.43 -13.39
C CYS A 20 -4.72 -11.85 -14.64
N ASP A 21 -5.41 -10.98 -15.37
CA ASP A 21 -4.87 -10.39 -16.60
C ASP A 21 -3.69 -9.45 -16.29
N MET A 22 -3.80 -8.66 -15.21
CA MET A 22 -2.72 -7.79 -14.77
C MET A 22 -1.48 -8.57 -14.33
N ILE A 23 -1.66 -9.68 -13.59
CA ILE A 23 -0.55 -10.55 -13.15
C ILE A 23 0.11 -11.20 -14.35
N THR A 24 -0.70 -11.73 -15.28
CA THR A 24 -0.20 -12.38 -16.50
C THR A 24 0.60 -11.40 -17.35
N ASN A 25 0.06 -10.20 -17.57
CA ASN A 25 0.74 -9.15 -18.32
C ASN A 25 2.06 -8.72 -17.66
N ALA A 26 2.09 -8.59 -16.32
CA ALA A 26 3.31 -8.25 -15.60
C ALA A 26 4.44 -9.28 -15.82
N PHE A 27 4.10 -10.57 -15.84
CA PHE A 27 5.06 -11.62 -16.18
C PHE A 27 5.50 -11.55 -17.64
N THR A 28 4.56 -11.40 -18.57
CA THR A 28 4.87 -11.24 -20.01
C THR A 28 5.80 -10.08 -20.26
N TYR A 29 5.54 -8.89 -19.71
CA TYR A 29 6.41 -7.73 -19.89
C TYR A 29 7.82 -7.98 -19.35
N LYS A 30 7.92 -8.56 -18.15
CA LYS A 30 9.21 -8.91 -17.54
C LYS A 30 9.97 -9.93 -18.39
N ASP A 31 9.29 -10.97 -18.87
CA ASP A 31 9.90 -12.05 -19.66
C ASP A 31 10.27 -11.58 -21.07
N THR A 32 9.46 -10.73 -21.71
CA THR A 32 9.79 -10.10 -23.01
C THR A 32 11.02 -9.20 -22.88
N THR A 33 11.11 -8.35 -21.85
CA THR A 33 12.31 -7.52 -21.64
C THR A 33 13.52 -8.39 -21.33
N LYS A 34 13.37 -9.44 -20.53
CA LYS A 34 14.45 -10.39 -20.27
C LYS A 34 14.93 -11.04 -21.57
N GLY A 35 14.01 -11.55 -22.39
CA GLY A 35 14.33 -12.18 -23.68
C GLY A 35 15.05 -11.22 -24.63
N PHE A 36 14.58 -9.98 -24.72
CA PHE A 36 15.23 -8.92 -25.48
C PHE A 36 16.67 -8.68 -25.03
N VAL A 37 16.88 -8.43 -23.73
CA VAL A 37 18.22 -8.07 -23.20
C VAL A 37 19.18 -9.25 -23.23
N GLU A 38 18.71 -10.48 -22.94
CA GLU A 38 19.56 -11.67 -22.98
C GLU A 38 19.97 -12.03 -24.42
N SER A 39 19.08 -11.89 -25.39
CA SER A 39 19.42 -12.05 -26.82
C SER A 39 20.44 -11.00 -27.24
N LEU A 40 20.24 -9.76 -26.78
CA LEU A 40 21.14 -8.66 -27.07
C LEU A 40 22.55 -8.90 -26.48
N PHE A 41 22.65 -9.43 -25.27
CA PHE A 41 23.94 -9.73 -24.63
C PHE A 41 24.70 -10.85 -25.34
N LYS A 42 23.99 -11.83 -25.92
CA LYS A 42 24.53 -12.88 -26.77
C LYS A 42 24.91 -12.40 -28.18
N GLU A 43 24.73 -11.12 -28.48
CA GLU A 43 24.98 -10.51 -29.80
C GLU A 43 24.06 -11.09 -30.90
N ASP A 44 22.95 -11.73 -30.51
CA ASP A 44 21.90 -12.16 -31.42
C ASP A 44 20.90 -11.02 -31.63
N TYR A 45 21.32 -10.07 -32.48
CA TYR A 45 20.53 -8.87 -32.77
C TYR A 45 19.24 -9.19 -33.53
N ASP A 46 19.22 -10.25 -34.33
CA ASP A 46 18.01 -10.65 -35.07
C ASP A 46 16.95 -11.14 -34.10
N ALA A 47 17.29 -12.04 -33.16
CA ALA A 47 16.37 -12.45 -32.08
C ALA A 47 15.96 -11.27 -31.19
N SER A 48 16.87 -10.34 -30.91
CA SER A 48 16.55 -9.13 -30.14
C SER A 48 15.48 -8.27 -30.82
N ILE A 49 15.58 -8.11 -32.15
CA ILE A 49 14.61 -7.32 -32.93
C ILE A 49 13.22 -7.97 -32.93
N GLU A 50 13.09 -9.29 -32.78
CA GLU A 50 11.78 -9.96 -32.71
C GLU A 50 10.92 -9.49 -31.54
N TYR A 51 11.54 -9.09 -30.43
CA TYR A 51 10.87 -8.52 -29.26
C TYR A 51 10.48 -7.05 -29.44
N LEU A 52 10.98 -6.37 -30.47
CA LEU A 52 10.66 -4.99 -30.80
C LEU A 52 9.49 -4.89 -31.78
N VAL A 53 8.76 -3.77 -31.72
CA VAL A 53 7.87 -3.34 -32.81
C VAL A 53 8.74 -2.77 -33.92
N ALA A 54 9.30 -3.63 -34.76
CA ALA A 54 10.24 -3.24 -35.82
C ALA A 54 9.62 -2.24 -36.81
N GLU A 55 8.30 -2.28 -37.01
CA GLU A 55 7.57 -1.33 -37.84
C GLU A 55 7.74 0.12 -37.36
N ASP A 56 7.77 0.38 -36.05
CA ASP A 56 7.94 1.73 -35.48
C ASP A 56 9.26 2.35 -35.95
N TYR A 57 10.33 1.57 -35.91
CA TYR A 57 11.67 1.98 -36.34
C TYR A 57 11.76 2.17 -37.86
N ARG A 58 11.13 1.26 -38.62
CA ARG A 58 11.07 1.36 -40.09
C ARG A 58 10.30 2.60 -40.54
N ASN A 59 9.19 2.91 -39.88
CA ASN A 59 8.39 4.11 -40.15
C ASN A 59 9.14 5.41 -39.79
N ALA A 60 10.05 5.35 -38.80
CA ALA A 60 10.99 6.42 -38.48
C ALA A 60 12.19 6.50 -39.44
N GLY A 61 12.25 5.67 -40.49
CA GLY A 61 13.32 5.67 -41.48
C GLY A 61 14.60 4.95 -41.05
N ILE A 62 14.56 4.15 -39.97
CA ILE A 62 15.71 3.40 -39.46
C ILE A 62 15.76 2.04 -40.16
N SER A 63 16.85 1.77 -40.88
CA SER A 63 17.10 0.46 -41.49
C SER A 63 17.45 -0.59 -40.43
N THR A 64 17.27 -1.88 -40.75
CA THR A 64 17.62 -2.98 -39.86
C THR A 64 19.10 -2.93 -39.45
N ASP A 65 20.02 -2.62 -40.36
CA ASP A 65 21.45 -2.52 -40.03
C ASP A 65 21.76 -1.37 -39.07
N SER A 66 21.11 -0.22 -39.27
CA SER A 66 21.22 0.92 -38.34
C SER A 66 20.63 0.57 -36.97
N LEU A 67 19.52 -0.17 -36.93
CA LEU A 67 18.92 -0.66 -35.69
C LEU A 67 19.88 -1.61 -34.94
N LYS A 68 20.52 -2.55 -35.65
CA LYS A 68 21.56 -3.44 -35.07
C LYS A 68 22.71 -2.64 -34.45
N SER A 69 23.15 -1.57 -35.11
CA SER A 69 24.20 -0.66 -34.58
C SER A 69 23.75 0.08 -33.31
N ILE A 70 22.52 0.61 -33.29
CA ILE A 70 21.94 1.25 -32.10
C ILE A 70 21.84 0.24 -30.95
N LEU A 71 21.38 -0.98 -31.22
CA LEU A 71 21.30 -2.06 -30.25
C LEU A 71 22.67 -2.45 -29.71
N SER A 72 23.70 -2.51 -30.55
CA SER A 72 25.08 -2.74 -30.12
C SER A 72 25.57 -1.64 -29.16
N THR A 73 25.24 -0.38 -29.44
CA THR A 73 25.56 0.74 -28.54
C THR A 73 24.81 0.63 -27.20
N PHE A 74 23.52 0.30 -27.24
CA PHE A 74 22.71 0.07 -26.04
C PHE A 74 23.27 -1.10 -25.21
N ARG A 75 23.70 -2.19 -25.86
CA ARG A 75 24.36 -3.33 -25.22
C ARG A 75 25.61 -2.89 -24.49
N GLN A 76 26.53 -2.22 -25.17
CA GLN A 76 27.78 -1.74 -24.57
C GLN A 76 27.50 -0.88 -23.34
N TYR A 77 26.60 0.10 -23.47
CA TYR A 77 26.21 0.96 -22.36
C TYR A 77 25.62 0.17 -21.16
N THR A 78 24.83 -0.87 -21.43
CA THR A 78 24.25 -1.71 -20.37
C THR A 78 25.30 -2.60 -19.71
N VAL A 79 26.15 -3.25 -20.50
CA VAL A 79 27.20 -4.16 -20.03
C VAL A 79 28.26 -3.40 -19.22
N ASP A 80 28.70 -2.24 -19.70
CA ASP A 80 29.67 -1.41 -18.98
C ASP A 80 29.14 -0.97 -17.61
N ARG A 81 27.83 -0.76 -17.51
CA ARG A 81 27.20 -0.24 -16.32
C ARG A 81 26.77 -1.32 -15.33
N PHE A 82 26.28 -2.46 -15.81
CA PHE A 82 25.65 -3.50 -14.98
C PHE A 82 26.23 -4.91 -15.18
N GLY A 83 27.05 -5.13 -16.19
CA GLY A 83 27.52 -6.47 -16.59
C GLY A 83 26.51 -7.24 -17.43
N THR A 84 26.82 -8.51 -17.71
CA THR A 84 25.99 -9.41 -18.54
C THR A 84 25.01 -10.25 -17.71
N ASP A 85 25.32 -10.49 -16.45
CA ASP A 85 24.53 -11.36 -15.57
C ASP A 85 23.53 -10.53 -14.78
N LEU A 86 22.32 -10.39 -15.35
CA LEU A 86 21.26 -9.57 -14.78
C LEU A 86 20.06 -10.40 -14.32
N ASN A 87 19.52 -10.03 -13.17
CA ASN A 87 18.22 -10.46 -12.67
C ASN A 87 17.18 -9.36 -12.94
N TYR A 88 15.96 -9.79 -13.28
CA TYR A 88 14.86 -8.89 -13.68
C TYR A 88 13.71 -8.99 -12.69
N SER A 89 13.18 -7.85 -12.26
CA SER A 89 12.01 -7.77 -11.37
C SER A 89 11.04 -6.71 -11.88
N PHE A 90 9.79 -7.10 -12.07
CA PHE A 90 8.73 -6.16 -12.40
C PHE A 90 8.51 -5.18 -11.24
N LEU A 91 8.49 -3.87 -11.53
CA LEU A 91 8.23 -2.83 -10.54
C LEU A 91 6.80 -2.31 -10.62
N THR A 92 6.41 -1.81 -11.80
CA THR A 92 5.09 -1.22 -12.02
C THR A 92 4.74 -1.20 -13.50
N SER A 93 3.44 -1.13 -13.79
CA SER A 93 2.88 -0.84 -15.10
C SER A 93 1.88 0.31 -14.96
N ARG A 94 1.93 1.29 -15.86
CA ARG A 94 1.07 2.47 -15.82
C ARG A 94 0.60 2.87 -17.21
N LYS A 95 -0.65 3.32 -17.27
CA LYS A 95 -1.17 4.14 -18.37
C LYS A 95 -1.49 5.51 -17.79
N THR A 96 -0.77 6.54 -18.23
CA THR A 96 -0.98 7.91 -17.78
C THR A 96 -1.92 8.61 -18.76
N ILE A 97 -3.03 9.15 -18.25
CA ILE A 97 -3.93 10.03 -18.97
C ILE A 97 -3.89 11.38 -18.26
N SER A 98 -3.43 12.40 -18.98
CA SER A 98 -3.20 13.78 -18.57
C SER A 98 -3.85 14.70 -19.60
N THR A 99 -4.18 15.92 -19.16
CA THR A 99 -4.60 17.00 -20.07
C THR A 99 -3.44 17.55 -20.89
N ILE A 100 -2.20 17.24 -20.51
CA ILE A 100 -0.98 17.58 -21.24
C ILE A 100 -0.59 16.38 -22.10
N GLU A 101 -0.70 16.52 -23.42
CA GLU A 101 -0.51 15.42 -24.37
C GLU A 101 0.88 14.76 -24.27
N SER A 102 1.93 15.53 -24.01
CA SER A 102 3.30 15.02 -23.87
C SER A 102 3.52 14.13 -22.64
N GLU A 103 2.62 14.18 -21.66
CA GLU A 103 2.68 13.34 -20.45
C GLU A 103 1.82 12.08 -20.58
N ASN A 104 1.07 11.95 -21.67
CA ASN A 104 0.22 10.81 -21.92
C ASN A 104 1.04 9.60 -22.34
N THR A 105 0.67 8.45 -21.80
CA THR A 105 1.05 7.19 -22.44
C THR A 105 0.28 7.10 -23.76
N PRO A 106 0.94 6.79 -24.89
CA PRO A 106 0.25 6.67 -26.17
C PRO A 106 -0.92 5.67 -26.10
N PRO A 107 -2.01 5.88 -26.89
CA PRO A 107 -3.12 4.95 -26.95
C PRO A 107 -2.66 3.53 -27.33
N GLY A 108 -3.20 2.51 -26.65
CA GLY A 108 -2.84 1.12 -26.90
C GLY A 108 -1.43 0.73 -26.43
N MET A 109 -0.79 1.57 -25.61
CA MET A 109 0.51 1.28 -25.02
C MET A 109 0.48 1.32 -23.49
N THR A 110 1.39 0.56 -22.89
CA THR A 110 1.60 0.52 -21.44
C THR A 110 3.06 0.82 -21.12
N GLU A 111 3.28 1.77 -20.22
CA GLU A 111 4.61 2.04 -19.67
C GLU A 111 4.89 1.09 -18.52
N VAL A 112 5.97 0.33 -18.63
CA VAL A 112 6.39 -0.68 -17.67
C VAL A 112 7.77 -0.33 -17.14
N THR A 113 7.95 -0.48 -15.84
CA THR A 113 9.22 -0.29 -15.17
C THR A 113 9.74 -1.63 -14.67
N ILE A 114 10.96 -2.00 -15.06
CA ILE A 114 11.60 -3.27 -14.71
C ILE A 114 12.92 -2.95 -14.02
N GLN A 115 13.10 -3.46 -12.81
CA GLN A 115 14.38 -3.42 -12.13
C GLN A 115 15.30 -4.47 -12.73
N ILE A 116 16.51 -4.04 -13.04
CA ILE A 116 17.65 -4.93 -13.30
C ILE A 116 18.57 -4.93 -12.09
N SER A 117 19.22 -6.04 -11.82
CA SER A 117 20.21 -6.13 -10.74
C SER A 117 21.28 -7.15 -11.07
N ASN A 118 22.51 -6.84 -10.73
CA ASN A 118 23.60 -7.82 -10.69
C ASN A 118 23.84 -8.25 -9.24
N GLN A 119 25.05 -8.69 -8.88
CA GLN A 119 25.35 -9.10 -7.50
C GLN A 119 25.57 -7.92 -6.52
N LYS A 120 25.82 -6.72 -7.03
CA LYS A 120 26.25 -5.55 -6.25
C LYS A 120 25.29 -4.37 -6.35
N ASP A 121 24.86 -4.04 -7.56
CA ASP A 121 24.09 -2.85 -7.89
C ASP A 121 22.77 -3.24 -8.57
N PHE A 122 21.77 -2.37 -8.46
CA PHE A 122 20.54 -2.43 -9.23
C PHE A 122 20.32 -1.14 -10.04
N GLY A 123 19.57 -1.27 -11.12
CA GLY A 123 19.12 -0.17 -11.97
C GLY A 123 17.70 -0.44 -12.47
N VAL A 124 17.21 0.44 -13.34
CA VAL A 124 15.81 0.38 -13.78
C VAL A 124 15.70 0.66 -15.27
N PHE A 125 15.04 -0.25 -15.98
CA PHE A 125 14.53 -0.03 -17.32
C PHE A 125 13.13 0.55 -17.28
N LYS A 126 12.91 1.55 -18.13
CA LYS A 126 11.61 2.08 -18.48
C LYS A 126 11.30 1.61 -19.89
N VAL A 127 10.27 0.80 -20.04
CA VAL A 127 9.92 0.08 -21.26
C VAL A 127 8.50 0.42 -21.67
N LEU A 128 8.30 0.84 -22.91
CA LEU A 128 6.99 1.09 -23.48
C LEU A 128 6.58 -0.12 -24.33
N PHE A 129 5.46 -0.74 -23.95
CA PHE A 129 4.91 -1.92 -24.62
C PHE A 129 3.67 -1.56 -25.43
N VAL A 130 3.51 -2.20 -26.58
CA VAL A 130 2.23 -2.24 -27.31
C VAL A 130 1.35 -3.32 -26.68
N ASP A 131 0.12 -2.97 -26.32
CA ASP A 131 -0.75 -3.84 -25.54
C ASP A 131 -1.14 -5.13 -26.28
N ASP A 132 -1.42 -5.04 -27.58
CA ASP A 132 -1.93 -6.16 -28.37
C ASP A 132 -0.86 -7.22 -28.67
N THR A 133 0.39 -6.79 -28.83
CA THR A 133 1.50 -7.66 -29.23
C THR A 133 2.45 -7.98 -28.09
N HIS A 134 2.36 -7.24 -26.98
CA HIS A 134 3.32 -7.25 -25.88
C HIS A 134 4.78 -7.05 -26.32
N LYS A 135 5.00 -6.42 -27.48
CA LYS A 135 6.32 -6.07 -27.99
C LYS A 135 6.76 -4.70 -27.49
N ILE A 136 8.07 -4.53 -27.44
CA ILE A 136 8.73 -3.30 -26.98
C ILE A 136 8.71 -2.29 -28.12
N SER A 137 8.02 -1.17 -27.92
CA SER A 137 8.14 0.00 -28.80
C SER A 137 9.40 0.80 -28.45
N LYS A 138 9.63 1.04 -27.16
CA LYS A 138 10.79 1.81 -26.66
C LYS A 138 11.35 1.21 -25.37
N ILE A 139 12.67 1.27 -25.20
CA ILE A 139 13.35 0.93 -23.95
C ILE A 139 14.40 1.99 -23.60
N ASP A 140 14.33 2.51 -22.38
CA ASP A 140 15.28 3.47 -21.81
C ASP A 140 15.85 2.92 -20.50
N ILE A 141 17.12 3.21 -20.23
CA ILE A 141 17.73 2.95 -18.92
C ILE A 141 17.62 4.22 -18.08
N LEU A 142 16.92 4.14 -16.95
CA LEU A 142 16.87 5.26 -16.01
C LEU A 142 18.25 5.46 -15.39
N ASN A 143 18.62 6.71 -15.09
CA ASN A 143 19.89 7.05 -14.45
C ASN A 143 19.87 6.71 -12.94
N ILE A 144 19.62 5.44 -12.64
CA ILE A 144 19.55 4.85 -11.30
C ILE A 144 20.55 3.69 -11.31
N LYS A 145 21.61 3.83 -10.53
CA LYS A 145 22.58 2.76 -10.25
C LYS A 145 22.93 2.84 -8.77
N GLU A 146 22.26 2.01 -7.98
CA GLU A 146 22.36 2.03 -6.52
C GLU A 146 22.82 0.66 -6.02
N PRO A 147 23.59 0.60 -4.92
CA PRO A 147 23.95 -0.69 -4.33
C PRO A 147 22.71 -1.42 -3.83
N ILE A 148 22.72 -2.75 -3.94
CA ILE A 148 21.63 -3.58 -3.42
C ILE A 148 21.57 -3.42 -1.90
N PRO A 149 20.42 -3.00 -1.34
CA PRO A 149 20.31 -2.78 0.10
C PRO A 149 20.38 -4.11 0.86
N SER A 150 20.92 -4.07 2.08
CA SER A 150 20.85 -5.21 2.98
C SER A 150 19.41 -5.46 3.42
N MET A 151 18.88 -6.63 3.06
CA MET A 151 17.50 -7.02 3.39
C MET A 151 17.34 -7.55 4.82
N LEU A 152 18.43 -7.74 5.56
CA LEU A 152 18.37 -8.32 6.90
C LEU A 152 17.55 -7.44 7.86
N GLY A 153 17.89 -6.15 7.95
CA GLY A 153 17.14 -5.20 8.78
C GLY A 153 15.68 -5.05 8.35
N PHE A 154 15.43 -5.13 7.04
CA PHE A 154 14.09 -5.12 6.46
C PHE A 154 13.21 -6.27 6.98
N TRP A 155 13.74 -7.49 7.00
CA TRP A 155 13.00 -8.65 7.50
C TRP A 155 12.82 -8.65 9.02
N PHE A 156 13.83 -8.21 9.77
CA PHE A 156 13.69 -8.04 11.23
C PHE A 156 12.58 -7.04 11.58
N LEU A 157 12.49 -5.94 10.85
CA LEU A 157 11.39 -4.99 11.03
C LEU A 157 10.03 -5.62 10.66
N GLY A 158 9.99 -6.44 9.60
CA GLY A 158 8.78 -7.17 9.22
C GLY A 158 8.17 -7.99 10.37
N VAL A 159 9.01 -8.66 11.19
CA VAL A 159 8.56 -9.39 12.38
C VAL A 159 7.88 -8.45 13.39
N LEU A 160 8.44 -7.26 13.62
CA LEU A 160 7.83 -6.26 14.51
C LEU A 160 6.51 -5.71 13.94
N VAL A 161 6.43 -5.51 12.63
CA VAL A 161 5.23 -5.01 11.96
C VAL A 161 4.07 -6.00 12.08
N ILE A 162 4.34 -7.32 12.06
CA ILE A 162 3.34 -8.37 12.25
C ILE A 162 2.73 -8.35 13.67
N CYS A 163 3.38 -7.74 14.67
CA CYS A 163 2.78 -7.56 15.99
C CYS A 163 1.53 -6.66 15.96
N ILE A 164 1.42 -5.74 15.00
CA ILE A 164 0.29 -4.80 14.87
C ILE A 164 -1.03 -5.53 14.53
N PRO A 165 -1.13 -6.38 13.49
CA PRO A 165 -2.35 -7.12 13.22
C PRO A 165 -2.67 -8.11 14.35
N ILE A 166 -1.65 -8.74 14.97
CA ILE A 166 -1.86 -9.60 16.15
C ILE A 166 -2.52 -8.82 17.28
N PHE A 167 -2.02 -7.61 17.57
CA PHE A 167 -2.60 -6.71 18.57
C PHE A 167 -4.05 -6.35 18.23
N ASN A 168 -4.32 -5.93 16.98
CA ASN A 168 -5.67 -5.59 16.54
C ASN A 168 -6.64 -6.78 16.65
N ILE A 169 -6.22 -7.98 16.26
CA ILE A 169 -6.99 -9.22 16.43
C ILE A 169 -7.26 -9.50 17.91
N TYR A 170 -6.24 -9.37 18.77
CA TYR A 170 -6.38 -9.54 20.22
C TYR A 170 -7.44 -8.59 20.81
N VAL A 171 -7.40 -7.30 20.45
CA VAL A 171 -8.40 -6.33 20.92
C VAL A 171 -9.80 -6.67 20.41
N ILE A 172 -9.94 -7.11 19.16
CA ILE A 172 -11.23 -7.57 18.61
C ILE A 172 -11.78 -8.76 19.41
N ILE A 173 -10.93 -9.73 19.77
CA ILE A 173 -11.32 -10.87 20.62
C ILE A 173 -11.79 -10.38 21.99
N LYS A 174 -11.09 -9.42 22.61
CA LYS A 174 -11.50 -8.81 23.88
C LYS A 174 -12.85 -8.09 23.78
N ILE A 175 -13.07 -7.29 22.73
CA ILE A 175 -14.37 -6.64 22.47
C ILE A 175 -15.46 -7.69 22.28
N LYS A 176 -15.19 -8.76 21.52
CA LYS A 176 -16.14 -9.86 21.29
C LYS A 176 -16.60 -10.49 22.61
N ARG A 177 -15.67 -10.74 23.54
CA ARG A 177 -15.94 -11.33 24.87
C ARG A 177 -16.57 -10.36 25.88
N SER A 178 -16.55 -9.05 25.63
CA SER A 178 -17.11 -8.04 26.54
C SER A 178 -18.65 -7.92 26.45
N SER A 179 -19.28 -7.25 27.42
CA SER A 179 -20.72 -6.91 27.40
C SER A 179 -21.08 -5.65 26.59
N LEU A 180 -20.14 -5.09 25.81
CA LEU A 180 -20.33 -3.80 25.14
C LEU A 180 -21.49 -3.79 24.12
N LYS A 181 -22.40 -2.81 24.20
CA LYS A 181 -23.46 -2.53 23.19
C LYS A 181 -22.87 -1.99 21.89
N LYS A 182 -23.41 -2.32 20.70
CA LYS A 182 -22.90 -1.88 19.37
C LYS A 182 -21.42 -2.27 19.12
N LYS A 183 -21.09 -3.56 19.18
CA LYS A 183 -19.70 -4.07 18.98
C LYS A 183 -19.14 -3.80 17.58
N TRP A 184 -19.99 -3.79 16.56
CA TRP A 184 -19.58 -3.64 15.16
C TRP A 184 -18.82 -2.32 14.88
N ILE A 185 -19.27 -1.19 15.44
CA ILE A 185 -18.59 0.11 15.31
C ILE A 185 -17.18 0.05 15.91
N LYS A 186 -17.01 -0.73 16.98
CA LYS A 186 -15.72 -0.88 17.65
C LYS A 186 -14.75 -1.69 16.80
N TYR A 187 -15.23 -2.77 16.17
CA TYR A 187 -14.41 -3.52 15.23
C TYR A 187 -13.94 -2.65 14.07
N ILE A 188 -14.84 -1.81 13.53
CA ILE A 188 -14.48 -0.83 12.49
C ILE A 188 -13.40 0.14 12.99
N ALA A 189 -13.55 0.68 14.21
CA ALA A 189 -12.55 1.56 14.79
C ALA A 189 -11.16 0.86 14.90
N VAL A 190 -11.11 -0.40 15.33
CA VAL A 190 -9.84 -1.14 15.41
C VAL A 190 -9.23 -1.39 14.02
N ILE A 191 -10.06 -1.65 13.00
CA ILE A 191 -9.58 -1.97 11.64
C ILE A 191 -9.15 -0.71 10.87
N LEU A 192 -9.86 0.42 11.03
CA LEU A 192 -9.64 1.63 10.24
C LEU A 192 -8.73 2.66 10.91
N LEU A 193 -8.74 2.74 12.24
CA LEU A 193 -8.09 3.82 12.99
C LEU A 193 -6.65 3.42 13.35
N ASN A 194 -5.85 3.11 12.32
CA ASN A 194 -4.42 2.85 12.43
C ASN A 194 -3.64 4.00 11.78
N ALA A 195 -3.21 4.98 12.58
CA ALA A 195 -2.51 6.19 12.14
C ALA A 195 -1.69 6.78 13.31
N PRO A 196 -0.63 7.58 13.06
CA PRO A 196 -0.02 7.84 11.76
C PRO A 196 0.60 6.58 11.14
N THR A 197 0.84 6.61 9.83
CA THR A 197 1.54 5.53 9.13
C THR A 197 3.04 5.77 9.22
N ILE A 198 3.78 4.74 9.61
CA ILE A 198 5.23 4.65 9.47
C ILE A 198 5.51 3.72 8.29
N VAL A 199 6.33 4.18 7.35
CA VAL A 199 6.81 3.38 6.21
C VAL A 199 8.30 3.15 6.41
N TYR A 200 8.76 1.93 6.18
CA TYR A 200 10.16 1.59 6.06
C TYR A 200 10.40 0.98 4.69
N SER A 201 11.15 1.66 3.84
CA SER A 201 11.58 1.17 2.54
C SER A 201 13.01 0.65 2.60
N ALA A 202 13.32 -0.38 1.82
CA ALA A 202 14.65 -0.98 1.81
C ALA A 202 15.74 0.01 1.35
N VAL A 203 15.39 0.95 0.47
CA VAL A 203 16.33 1.94 -0.09
C VAL A 203 16.29 3.27 0.67
N ASN A 204 15.11 3.85 0.93
CA ASN A 204 14.99 5.19 1.51
C ASN A 204 14.83 5.20 3.05
N GLY A 205 14.82 4.04 3.70
CA GLY A 205 14.66 3.94 5.15
C GLY A 205 13.26 4.37 5.63
N PHE A 206 13.20 5.02 6.80
CA PHE A 206 11.96 5.39 7.48
C PHE A 206 11.33 6.68 6.94
N SER A 207 10.01 6.66 6.76
CA SER A 207 9.19 7.82 6.42
C SER A 207 7.93 7.83 7.28
N LEU A 208 7.61 8.98 7.87
CA LEU A 208 6.37 9.18 8.61
C LEU A 208 5.32 9.87 7.73
N LYS A 209 4.13 9.30 7.66
CA LYS A 209 2.96 9.87 6.98
C LYS A 209 1.85 10.10 8.01
N LEU A 210 1.71 11.37 8.44
CA LEU A 210 0.81 11.74 9.55
C LEU A 210 -0.67 11.47 9.25
N LEU A 211 -1.13 11.82 8.05
CA LEU A 211 -2.54 11.74 7.62
C LEU A 211 -2.80 10.54 6.69
N THR A 212 -1.99 9.49 6.79
CA THR A 212 -2.24 8.23 6.08
C THR A 212 -2.70 7.19 7.07
N PHE A 213 -3.87 6.62 6.81
CA PHE A 213 -4.44 5.52 7.59
C PHE A 213 -4.03 4.21 6.93
N GLN A 214 -3.49 3.28 7.72
CA GLN A 214 -3.32 1.90 7.26
C GLN A 214 -4.62 1.12 7.52
N PHE A 215 -5.31 0.78 6.45
CA PHE A 215 -6.49 -0.09 6.53
C PHE A 215 -6.05 -1.56 6.69
N LEU A 216 -7.02 -2.49 6.79
CA LEU A 216 -6.75 -3.93 6.85
C LEU A 216 -5.80 -4.34 8.00
N PHE A 217 -6.16 -4.01 9.24
CA PHE A 217 -5.38 -4.32 10.45
C PHE A 217 -4.07 -3.55 10.60
N GLY A 218 -3.90 -2.46 9.85
CA GLY A 218 -2.86 -1.48 10.13
C GLY A 218 -1.51 -1.81 9.51
N ILE A 219 -1.45 -2.68 8.50
CA ILE A 219 -0.21 -3.02 7.80
C ILE A 219 -0.37 -2.94 6.28
N GLY A 220 0.72 -2.63 5.59
CA GLY A 220 0.86 -2.70 4.15
C GLY A 220 2.26 -3.18 3.79
N PHE A 221 2.36 -3.98 2.73
CA PHE A 221 3.60 -4.59 2.29
C PHE A 221 3.69 -4.53 0.77
N ASN A 222 4.88 -4.24 0.25
CA ASN A 222 5.17 -4.33 -1.17
C ASN A 222 6.54 -5.00 -1.37
N PHE A 223 6.58 -5.99 -2.25
CA PHE A 223 7.78 -6.71 -2.65
C PHE A 223 7.92 -6.72 -4.17
N SER A 224 8.03 -5.54 -4.76
CA SER A 224 8.28 -5.36 -6.18
C SER A 224 9.65 -4.70 -6.37
N GLY A 225 10.71 -5.50 -6.49
CA GLY A 225 12.10 -5.03 -6.57
C GLY A 225 12.58 -4.29 -5.32
N TYR A 226 13.84 -3.87 -5.28
CA TYR A 226 14.46 -3.22 -4.12
C TYR A 226 13.91 -1.80 -3.90
N ILE A 227 13.71 -1.03 -4.96
CA ILE A 227 13.30 0.37 -4.87
C ILE A 227 11.87 0.56 -4.33
N ASN A 228 10.95 -0.36 -4.65
CA ASN A 228 9.58 -0.32 -4.16
C ASN A 228 9.35 -1.30 -3.00
N CYS A 229 10.40 -1.91 -2.44
CA CYS A 229 10.25 -2.80 -1.31
C CYS A 229 10.02 -2.00 -0.03
N TYR A 230 8.85 -2.14 0.58
CA TYR A 230 8.55 -1.47 1.84
C TYR A 230 7.61 -2.27 2.74
N TRP A 231 7.79 -2.04 4.04
CA TRP A 231 6.78 -2.25 5.07
C TRP A 231 6.13 -0.93 5.41
N SER A 232 4.83 -0.95 5.67
CA SER A 232 4.11 0.19 6.21
C SER A 232 3.21 -0.29 7.33
N PHE A 233 3.12 0.48 8.40
CA PHE A 233 2.27 0.14 9.53
C PHE A 233 1.72 1.39 10.19
N GLY A 234 0.47 1.32 10.61
CA GLY A 234 -0.20 2.38 11.35
C GLY A 234 -0.14 2.09 12.85
N ILE A 235 0.04 3.13 13.66
CA ILE A 235 -0.13 2.99 15.11
C ILE A 235 -1.60 2.64 15.38
N PRO A 236 -1.92 1.53 16.09
CA PRO A 236 -3.27 1.01 16.21
C PRO A 236 -4.12 1.77 17.22
N LEU A 237 -4.36 3.07 16.97
CA LEU A 237 -5.08 3.97 17.87
C LEU A 237 -6.47 3.46 18.23
N GLY A 238 -7.20 2.90 17.27
CA GLY A 238 -8.51 2.28 17.52
C GLY A 238 -8.43 1.10 18.49
N GLY A 239 -7.42 0.24 18.31
CA GLY A 239 -7.13 -0.87 19.22
C GLY A 239 -6.75 -0.40 20.62
N LEU A 240 -5.82 0.55 20.70
CA LEU A 240 -5.37 1.16 21.96
C LEU A 240 -6.51 1.81 22.73
N PHE A 241 -7.34 2.61 22.05
CA PHE A 241 -8.49 3.28 22.64
C PHE A 241 -9.48 2.29 23.25
N TRP A 242 -9.85 1.23 22.51
CA TRP A 242 -10.81 0.25 23.02
C TRP A 242 -10.24 -0.65 24.10
N LEU A 243 -8.95 -0.99 24.01
CA LEU A 243 -8.28 -1.74 25.07
C LEU A 243 -8.27 -0.94 26.37
N TRP A 244 -7.91 0.34 26.32
CA TRP A 244 -7.96 1.25 27.47
C TRP A 244 -9.38 1.37 28.03
N ARG A 245 -10.38 1.58 27.19
CA ARG A 245 -11.77 1.69 27.63
C ARG A 245 -12.31 0.42 28.28
N LEU A 246 -11.90 -0.75 27.78
CA LEU A 246 -12.24 -2.04 28.37
C LEU A 246 -11.57 -2.22 29.75
N TYR A 247 -10.32 -1.80 29.89
CA TYR A 247 -9.60 -1.83 31.16
C TYR A 247 -10.27 -0.94 32.21
N VAL A 248 -10.60 0.31 31.86
CA VAL A 248 -11.29 1.25 32.77
C VAL A 248 -12.64 0.70 33.22
N ARG A 249 -13.42 0.11 32.30
CA ARG A 249 -14.71 -0.52 32.64
C ARG A 249 -14.56 -1.72 33.59
N ALA A 250 -13.53 -2.55 33.40
CA ALA A 250 -13.28 -3.67 34.28
C ALA A 250 -12.97 -3.19 35.71
N LYS A 251 -12.11 -2.18 35.83
CA LYS A 251 -11.74 -1.57 37.12
C LYS A 251 -12.95 -0.95 37.85
N LEU A 252 -13.76 -0.16 37.15
CA LEU A 252 -14.93 0.47 37.76
C LEU A 252 -15.98 -0.54 38.22
N LYS A 253 -16.10 -1.67 37.51
CA LYS A 253 -16.98 -2.76 37.91
C LYS A 253 -16.50 -3.45 39.20
N GLU A 254 -15.18 -3.58 39.40
CA GLU A 254 -14.60 -4.07 40.67
C GLU A 254 -14.86 -3.09 41.82
N GLU A 255 -14.89 -1.79 41.53
CA GLU A 255 -15.22 -0.72 42.48
C GLU A 255 -16.75 -0.54 42.69
N GLY A 256 -17.60 -1.39 42.08
CA GLY A 256 -19.05 -1.38 42.25
C GLY A 256 -19.80 -0.30 41.44
N ILE A 257 -19.12 0.42 40.54
CA ILE A 257 -19.70 1.48 39.71
C ILE A 257 -20.14 0.88 38.36
N ASP A 258 -21.45 0.82 38.13
CA ASP A 258 -22.01 0.34 36.85
C ASP A 258 -22.08 1.48 35.81
N LEU A 259 -21.33 1.34 34.72
CA LEU A 259 -21.29 2.28 33.60
C LEU A 259 -22.33 2.00 32.51
N ASP A 260 -23.23 1.02 32.69
CA ASP A 260 -24.32 0.73 31.76
C ASP A 260 -25.67 1.37 32.18
N SER A 261 -25.70 2.19 33.26
CA SER A 261 -26.90 2.85 33.79
C SER A 261 -27.31 4.15 33.09
N ASP A 262 -26.69 4.50 31.97
CA ASP A 262 -26.90 5.77 31.24
C ASP A 262 -28.27 5.87 30.51
N ASP A 263 -29.30 5.13 30.96
CA ASP A 263 -30.62 5.12 30.31
C ASP A 263 -31.81 4.87 31.26
N LYS A 264 -31.69 5.20 32.55
CA LYS A 264 -32.85 5.31 33.45
C LYS A 264 -32.69 6.46 34.45
N GLN A 265 -33.01 7.68 34.02
CA GLN A 265 -33.63 8.60 34.97
C GLN A 265 -35.08 8.14 35.20
N PRO A 266 -35.52 7.90 36.44
CA PRO A 266 -36.95 7.86 36.72
C PRO A 266 -37.46 9.30 36.61
N ILE A 267 -38.28 9.56 35.59
CA ILE A 267 -39.25 10.66 35.68
C ILE A 267 -40.25 10.22 36.74
N SER A 268 -40.02 10.60 38.00
CA SER A 268 -41.09 10.71 39.00
C SER A 268 -41.49 12.17 39.04
N SER A 269 -42.47 12.52 38.23
CA SER A 269 -43.23 13.76 38.37
C SER A 269 -44.13 13.63 39.59
N ASP A 270 -43.64 14.03 40.75
CA ASP A 270 -44.52 14.41 41.85
C ASP A 270 -44.18 15.85 42.24
N SER A 271 -45.15 16.70 41.98
CA SER A 271 -45.22 18.11 42.31
C SER A 271 -45.26 18.30 43.83
N GLU A 272 -44.30 19.02 44.40
CA GLU A 272 -44.50 19.67 45.68
C GLU A 272 -44.11 21.16 45.63
N SER A 273 -45.13 21.94 45.97
CA SER A 273 -45.23 23.38 46.09
C SER A 273 -44.34 23.91 47.22
N TYR A 274 -43.44 24.86 46.93
CA TYR A 274 -42.73 25.61 47.97
C TYR A 274 -43.54 26.84 48.41
N PRO A 275 -43.83 27.03 49.72
CA PRO A 275 -44.40 28.27 50.20
C PRO A 275 -43.30 29.33 50.40
N SER A 276 -43.60 30.55 49.96
CA SER A 276 -42.84 31.78 50.19
C SER A 276 -42.67 32.05 51.69
N TYR A 277 -41.43 32.26 52.15
CA TYR A 277 -41.14 32.74 53.50
C TYR A 277 -40.47 34.12 53.50
N ASN A 278 -41.18 35.00 54.19
CA ASN A 278 -41.00 36.42 54.40
C ASN A 278 -39.80 36.69 55.35
N GLN A 279 -38.79 37.45 54.90
CA GLN A 279 -37.69 37.89 55.78
C GLN A 279 -37.97 39.29 56.35
N ASN A 280 -38.57 39.31 57.54
CA ASN A 280 -38.42 40.42 58.48
C ASN A 280 -37.08 40.25 59.20
N ARG A 281 -36.14 41.18 58.99
CA ARG A 281 -34.93 41.29 59.82
C ARG A 281 -34.93 42.63 60.55
N LYS A 282 -35.27 42.56 61.83
CA LYS A 282 -34.96 43.60 62.81
C LYS A 282 -33.46 43.58 63.10
N THR A 283 -32.89 44.78 63.21
CA THR A 283 -31.60 45.13 63.80
C THR A 283 -31.45 44.57 65.22
N PRO A 284 -30.20 44.46 65.69
CA PRO A 284 -29.83 45.32 66.81
C PRO A 284 -28.47 46.03 66.64
N GLU A 285 -28.44 47.22 67.25
CA GLU A 285 -27.34 47.96 67.89
C GLU A 285 -26.32 47.02 68.56
N SER A 286 -25.08 47.34 68.93
CA SER A 286 -24.15 48.48 69.13
C SER A 286 -22.78 47.78 69.38
N GLU A 287 -21.58 48.34 69.27
CA GLU A 287 -20.96 49.59 69.72
C GLU A 287 -19.74 49.89 68.82
#